data_AF-A0A1G8IRE0-F1
#
_entry.id   AF-A0A1G8IRE0-F1
#
_cell.length_a   1.000
_cell.length_b   1.000
_cell.length_c   1.000
_cell.angle_alpha   90.00
_cell.angle_beta   90.00
_cell.angle_gamma   90.00
#
_symmetry.space_group_name_H-M   'P 1'
#
loop_
_entity.id
_entity.type
_entity.pdbx_description
1 polymer ?
#
loop_
_entity_poly.entity_id
_entity_poly.type
_entity_poly.pdbx_seq_one_letter_code
_entity_poly.pdbx_strand_id
1 'polypeptide(L)'
;MKANRIMGLQLLLSIVLIVGFSSCSKKSNSKNTSRATGWNMDSRKGSSKKKQEAGPGLVFVEGGTFTMGKVQDDVMHDWNNSPTQQHVQSFYMDETEVTNSMYLDYLDWLKSVYPPTEEIYKNIYEGASPDTLVWRNRLGYNETMTNNYLRHPSYADYPVVGVNWIQATEFSNWRTQRVNEALLEKSGYLKKNAKTLDVTAESNFDTETYLNSPTSAYGGNEDIVLKGGKGARKSPKAGKDGTVTEPKNVYAQRSSGILLPEYRLPTEAEWEYAAAADVGQREYNIYKGQKKYPWSGGYTRSGKRQSQGDQLANFKQGNGDYGGIAGWSDDGADITNEVKKYPANDFGLYDMAGNVAEWVQDVYRPIIDNEANDFNYFRGNQYTKNKIGADGKVEIVTKDNMKYDTLSNGRIIARNFPGQIAQVPVDEQETYLRQNFDKSDNINYRDGDKQSTRYYDFGDSESDDEKGKSDKVMYNSPRHNVTTDSLGKMVRKYDKSSKRTTLINDESRVYKGGSWRDRAYWLDPAQRRYFPQDMATDYIGFRCAMSRVGPKADKKRSARN
;
A
#
# COMPACT_ATOMS: atom_id res chain seq x y z
N MET A 1 -46.91 -41.29 61.11
CA MET A 1 -45.96 -40.23 60.68
C MET A 1 -44.50 -40.72 60.68
N LYS A 2 -44.15 -41.79 59.94
CA LYS A 2 -42.75 -42.24 59.76
C LYS A 2 -42.28 -42.28 58.30
N ALA A 3 -43.18 -42.20 57.33
CA ALA A 3 -42.84 -42.18 55.90
C ALA A 3 -42.26 -40.82 55.41
N ASN A 4 -42.68 -39.69 56.00
CA ASN A 4 -42.25 -38.36 55.54
C ASN A 4 -40.79 -37.99 55.88
N ARG A 5 -40.15 -38.71 56.82
CA ARG A 5 -38.74 -38.45 57.17
C ARG A 5 -37.75 -39.12 56.21
N ILE A 6 -38.13 -40.24 55.60
CA ILE A 6 -37.27 -40.99 54.66
C ILE A 6 -37.25 -40.30 53.29
N MET A 7 -38.41 -39.82 52.81
CA MET A 7 -38.48 -39.00 51.58
C MET A 7 -37.69 -37.69 51.70
N GLY A 8 -37.74 -37.02 52.85
CA GLY A 8 -36.97 -35.79 53.09
C GLY A 8 -35.45 -36.03 53.06
N LEU A 9 -34.99 -37.16 53.60
CA LEU A 9 -33.58 -37.54 53.61
C LEU A 9 -33.10 -37.95 52.21
N GLN A 10 -33.92 -38.67 51.44
CA GLN A 10 -33.61 -39.03 50.05
C GLN A 10 -33.58 -37.79 49.13
N LEU A 11 -34.46 -36.81 49.36
CA LEU A 11 -34.47 -35.53 48.63
C LEU A 11 -33.23 -34.69 48.96
N LEU A 12 -32.79 -34.68 50.22
CA LEU A 12 -31.56 -34.01 50.65
C LEU A 12 -30.30 -34.69 50.10
N LEU A 13 -30.25 -36.03 50.06
CA LEU A 13 -29.11 -36.74 49.50
C LEU A 13 -28.98 -36.55 47.98
N SER A 14 -30.11 -36.47 47.28
CA SER A 14 -30.16 -36.22 45.83
C SER A 14 -29.81 -34.77 45.48
N ILE A 15 -30.18 -33.79 46.31
CA ILE A 15 -29.73 -32.40 46.15
C ILE A 15 -28.22 -32.28 46.42
N VAL A 16 -27.67 -33.00 47.40
CA VAL A 16 -26.22 -33.01 47.67
C VAL A 16 -25.44 -33.72 46.55
N LEU A 17 -26.00 -34.76 45.94
CA LEU A 17 -25.41 -35.43 44.76
C LEU A 17 -25.46 -34.55 43.49
N ILE A 18 -26.51 -33.73 43.30
CA ILE A 18 -26.61 -32.80 42.17
C ILE A 18 -25.66 -31.60 42.35
N VAL A 19 -25.40 -31.17 43.58
CA VAL A 19 -24.41 -30.11 43.88
C VAL A 19 -22.96 -30.64 43.86
N GLY A 20 -22.75 -31.95 44.08
CA GLY A 20 -21.43 -32.59 44.09
C GLY A 20 -20.77 -32.79 42.72
N PHE A 21 -21.51 -32.73 41.60
CA PHE A 21 -20.98 -32.92 40.24
C PHE A 21 -20.73 -31.64 39.44
N SER A 22 -20.80 -30.45 40.06
CA SER A 22 -20.33 -29.19 39.42
C SER A 22 -18.87 -28.85 39.72
N SER A 23 -18.07 -29.84 40.14
CA SER A 23 -16.63 -29.70 40.28
C SER A 23 -15.93 -30.05 38.96
N CYS A 24 -15.03 -29.16 38.54
CA CYS A 24 -14.13 -29.26 37.39
C CYS A 24 -14.68 -28.90 36.00
N SER A 25 -15.09 -27.64 35.84
CA SER A 25 -14.69 -26.87 34.65
C SER A 25 -14.16 -25.49 35.02
N LYS A 26 -13.18 -25.44 35.94
CA LYS A 26 -12.31 -24.26 36.04
C LYS A 26 -11.47 -24.17 34.77
N LYS A 27 -12.02 -23.58 33.71
CA LYS A 27 -11.22 -22.96 32.65
C LYS A 27 -10.53 -21.75 33.29
N SER A 28 -9.45 -21.99 34.05
CA SER A 28 -8.58 -20.95 34.56
C SER A 28 -7.81 -20.36 33.39
N ASN A 29 -8.46 -19.49 32.63
CA ASN A 29 -7.78 -18.58 31.71
C ASN A 29 -7.25 -17.43 32.57
N SER A 30 -6.21 -17.69 33.37
CA SER A 30 -5.52 -16.66 34.13
C SER A 30 -4.96 -15.65 33.14
N LYS A 31 -5.58 -14.47 33.12
CA LYS A 31 -5.31 -13.41 32.14
C LYS A 31 -3.85 -12.95 32.08
N ASN A 32 -3.03 -13.29 33.08
CA ASN A 32 -1.65 -12.84 33.21
C ASN A 32 -0.59 -13.96 33.17
N THR A 33 -0.97 -15.24 33.16
CA THR A 33 0.04 -16.30 32.97
C THR A 33 0.22 -16.60 31.49
N SER A 34 1.48 -16.63 31.05
CA SER A 34 1.83 -17.04 29.70
C SER A 34 1.35 -18.48 29.48
N ARG A 35 0.53 -18.72 28.45
CA ARG A 35 0.14 -20.09 28.06
C ARG A 35 1.33 -20.91 27.54
N ALA A 36 2.37 -20.24 27.04
CA ALA A 36 3.56 -20.90 26.51
C ALA A 36 4.55 -21.30 27.62
N THR A 37 4.65 -20.51 28.70
CA THR A 37 5.70 -20.70 29.73
C THR A 37 5.16 -20.87 31.15
N GLY A 38 3.86 -20.66 31.39
CA GLY A 38 3.24 -20.68 32.72
C GLY A 38 3.59 -19.49 33.61
N TRP A 39 4.50 -18.61 33.18
CA TRP A 39 4.98 -17.49 33.99
C TRP A 39 3.91 -16.43 34.17
N ASN A 40 3.72 -15.97 35.42
CA ASN A 40 2.86 -14.85 35.71
C ASN A 40 3.55 -13.55 35.31
N MET A 41 3.07 -12.93 34.24
CA MET A 41 3.58 -11.69 33.69
C MET A 41 2.98 -10.51 34.48
N ASP A 42 3.20 -10.45 35.79
CA ASP A 42 2.57 -9.49 36.70
C ASP A 42 2.93 -8.01 36.40
N SER A 43 3.96 -7.76 35.59
CA SER A 43 4.39 -6.42 35.17
C SER A 43 4.01 -6.03 33.74
N ARG A 44 3.60 -6.99 32.90
CA ARG A 44 3.05 -6.70 31.57
C ARG A 44 1.55 -6.86 31.69
N LYS A 45 0.82 -5.75 31.87
CA LYS A 45 -0.58 -5.70 31.44
C LYS A 45 -0.60 -6.28 30.03
N GLY A 46 -1.06 -7.53 29.89
CA GLY A 46 -1.04 -8.23 28.62
C GLY A 46 -1.64 -7.29 27.59
N SER A 47 -0.92 -7.07 26.48
CA SER A 47 -1.30 -6.13 25.42
C SER A 47 -2.82 -6.22 25.26
N SER A 48 -3.53 -5.18 25.72
CA SER A 48 -4.98 -5.16 25.61
C SER A 48 -5.26 -5.39 24.13
N LYS A 49 -6.14 -6.33 23.79
CA LYS A 49 -6.54 -6.62 22.39
C LYS A 49 -7.14 -5.34 21.78
N LYS A 50 -6.30 -4.41 21.37
CA LYS A 50 -6.67 -3.18 20.69
C LYS A 50 -6.91 -3.56 19.25
N LYS A 51 -8.04 -3.11 18.74
CA LYS A 51 -8.35 -3.21 17.33
C LYS A 51 -7.48 -2.19 16.58
N GLN A 52 -7.04 -2.54 15.39
CA GLN A 52 -6.46 -1.55 14.48
C GLN A 52 -7.55 -0.57 14.09
N GLU A 53 -7.34 0.71 14.38
CA GLU A 53 -8.18 1.78 13.87
C GLU A 53 -7.85 2.04 12.40
N ALA A 54 -8.84 2.41 11.60
CA ALA A 54 -8.60 2.81 10.22
C ALA A 54 -7.81 4.12 10.20
N GLY A 55 -6.82 4.21 9.32
CA GLY A 55 -6.13 5.46 9.05
C GLY A 55 -7.07 6.51 8.44
N PRO A 56 -6.71 7.81 8.46
CA PRO A 56 -7.55 8.86 7.89
C PRO A 56 -7.84 8.60 6.41
N GLY A 57 -9.10 8.72 5.97
CA GLY A 57 -9.54 8.54 4.58
C GLY A 57 -9.65 7.08 4.10
N LEU A 58 -9.30 6.11 4.95
CA LEU A 58 -9.32 4.70 4.57
C LEU A 58 -10.65 4.02 4.90
N VAL A 59 -11.10 3.17 3.98
CA VAL A 59 -12.29 2.31 4.09
C VAL A 59 -11.85 0.86 4.27
N PHE A 60 -12.58 0.13 5.11
CA PHE A 60 -12.30 -1.29 5.37
C PHE A 60 -12.83 -2.18 4.24
N VAL A 61 -11.93 -2.92 3.59
CA VAL A 61 -12.24 -3.93 2.59
C VAL A 61 -12.09 -5.31 3.23
N GLU A 62 -13.24 -5.98 3.44
CA GLU A 62 -13.25 -7.35 3.96
C GLU A 62 -12.76 -8.29 2.86
N GLY A 63 -11.58 -8.88 3.05
CA GLY A 63 -10.94 -9.76 2.08
C GLY A 63 -11.68 -11.08 1.85
N GLY A 64 -11.35 -11.78 0.77
CA GLY A 64 -11.95 -13.06 0.43
C GLY A 64 -11.40 -13.61 -0.88
N THR A 65 -11.98 -14.72 -1.31
CA THR A 65 -11.69 -15.31 -2.61
C THR A 65 -12.55 -14.66 -3.69
N PHE A 66 -11.96 -14.39 -4.85
CA PHE A 66 -12.64 -13.91 -6.06
C PHE A 66 -11.96 -14.44 -7.32
N THR A 67 -12.60 -14.24 -8.47
CA THR A 67 -11.98 -14.50 -9.77
C THR A 67 -11.40 -13.19 -10.29
N MET A 68 -10.07 -13.14 -10.42
CA MET A 68 -9.32 -12.04 -11.00
C MET A 68 -9.15 -12.28 -12.50
N GLY A 69 -9.29 -11.25 -13.33
CA GLY A 69 -9.27 -11.35 -14.79
C GLY A 69 -10.66 -11.39 -15.40
N LYS A 70 -10.73 -11.36 -16.74
CA LYS A 70 -11.99 -11.25 -17.48
C LYS A 70 -12.75 -12.57 -17.50
N VAL A 71 -14.03 -12.52 -17.16
CA VAL A 71 -14.96 -13.67 -17.28
C VAL A 71 -15.94 -13.51 -18.46
N GLN A 72 -16.03 -12.32 -19.07
CA GLN A 72 -16.89 -12.02 -20.23
C GLN A 72 -16.09 -11.79 -21.52
N ASP A 73 -16.78 -11.63 -22.66
CA ASP A 73 -16.19 -11.49 -24.00
C ASP A 73 -15.01 -10.52 -24.04
N ASP A 74 -13.85 -11.05 -24.42
CA ASP A 74 -12.67 -10.26 -24.69
C ASP A 74 -12.64 -9.83 -26.15
N VAL A 75 -13.20 -8.65 -26.43
CA VAL A 75 -13.25 -8.06 -27.78
C VAL A 75 -11.86 -7.95 -28.40
N MET A 76 -10.84 -7.63 -27.60
CA MET A 76 -9.48 -7.42 -28.08
C MET A 76 -8.67 -8.73 -28.14
N HIS A 77 -9.19 -9.83 -27.58
CA HIS A 77 -8.49 -11.11 -27.45
C HIS A 77 -7.10 -10.95 -26.79
N ASP A 78 -7.03 -10.10 -25.77
CA ASP A 78 -5.82 -9.84 -25.01
C ASP A 78 -5.54 -11.01 -24.06
N TRP A 79 -4.47 -11.74 -24.34
CA TRP A 79 -4.01 -12.89 -23.53
C TRP A 79 -3.46 -12.54 -22.14
N ASN A 80 -3.56 -11.28 -21.69
CA ASN A 80 -2.98 -10.81 -20.44
C ASN A 80 -3.94 -10.80 -19.25
N ASN A 81 -5.23 -11.10 -19.47
CA ASN A 81 -6.30 -10.93 -18.47
C ASN A 81 -7.04 -12.24 -18.13
N SER A 82 -6.41 -13.38 -18.41
CA SER A 82 -6.99 -14.72 -18.20
C SER A 82 -7.51 -14.89 -16.76
N PRO A 83 -8.74 -15.39 -16.58
CA PRO A 83 -9.35 -15.49 -15.27
C PRO A 83 -8.65 -16.52 -14.38
N THR A 84 -8.25 -16.10 -13.17
CA THR A 84 -7.62 -16.95 -12.15
C THR A 84 -8.29 -16.73 -10.80
N GLN A 85 -8.33 -17.77 -9.96
CA GLN A 85 -8.91 -17.66 -8.62
C GLN A 85 -7.84 -17.15 -7.65
N GLN A 86 -8.13 -16.04 -6.98
CA GLN A 86 -7.22 -15.36 -6.06
C GLN A 86 -7.88 -15.18 -4.69
N HIS A 87 -7.09 -15.23 -3.62
CA HIS A 87 -7.52 -14.90 -2.27
C HIS A 87 -6.82 -13.64 -1.78
N VAL A 88 -7.61 -12.63 -1.39
CA VAL A 88 -7.09 -11.37 -0.84
C VAL A 88 -7.38 -11.31 0.65
N GLN A 89 -6.37 -10.96 1.46
CA GLN A 89 -6.54 -10.67 2.87
C GLN A 89 -7.40 -9.43 3.06
N SER A 90 -7.88 -9.20 4.28
CA SER A 90 -8.58 -7.93 4.55
C SER A 90 -7.56 -6.80 4.64
N PHE A 91 -7.94 -5.63 4.14
CA PHE A 91 -7.09 -4.45 4.13
C PHE A 91 -7.96 -3.21 4.22
N TYR A 92 -7.30 -2.06 4.21
CA TYR A 92 -7.93 -0.76 4.13
C TYR A 92 -7.46 -0.06 2.85
N MET A 93 -8.32 0.67 2.18
CA MET A 93 -8.01 1.40 0.95
C MET A 93 -8.62 2.78 1.00
N ASP A 94 -7.96 3.77 0.39
CA ASP A 94 -8.52 5.11 0.29
C ASP A 94 -9.88 5.09 -0.40
N GLU A 95 -10.82 5.83 0.20
CA GLU A 95 -12.16 5.98 -0.37
C GLU A 95 -12.15 6.58 -1.78
N THR A 96 -11.16 7.42 -2.10
CA THR A 96 -10.99 8.12 -3.38
C THR A 96 -9.55 8.04 -3.86
N GLU A 97 -9.29 8.51 -5.06
CA GLU A 97 -7.96 8.86 -5.51
C GLU A 97 -7.35 9.97 -4.64
N VAL A 98 -6.02 10.04 -4.60
CA VAL A 98 -5.30 11.14 -3.94
C VAL A 98 -5.59 12.44 -4.70
N THR A 99 -6.03 13.46 -3.98
CA THR A 99 -6.39 14.75 -4.58
C THR A 99 -5.20 15.68 -4.75
N ASN A 100 -5.35 16.71 -5.57
CA ASN A 100 -4.36 17.78 -5.70
C ASN A 100 -4.05 18.45 -4.35
N SER A 101 -5.06 18.70 -3.51
CA SER A 101 -4.87 19.28 -2.17
C SER A 101 -4.00 18.41 -1.28
N MET A 102 -4.25 17.10 -1.23
CA MET A 102 -3.43 16.15 -0.46
C MET A 102 -1.98 16.11 -0.96
N TYR A 103 -1.78 16.16 -2.28
CA TYR A 103 -0.45 16.14 -2.86
C TYR A 103 0.30 17.47 -2.65
N LEU A 104 -0.40 18.60 -2.66
CA LEU A 104 0.18 19.90 -2.32
C LEU A 104 0.62 19.95 -0.86
N ASP A 105 -0.15 19.37 0.08
CA ASP A 105 0.27 19.26 1.48
C ASP A 105 1.61 18.49 1.61
N TYR A 106 1.79 17.44 0.81
CA TYR A 106 3.05 16.71 0.73
C TYR A 106 4.20 17.59 0.19
N LEU A 107 3.98 18.30 -0.91
CA LEU A 107 4.98 19.18 -1.51
C LEU A 107 5.36 20.34 -0.58
N ASP A 108 4.39 20.92 0.11
CA ASP A 108 4.63 22.03 1.04
C ASP A 108 5.35 21.55 2.30
N TRP A 109 5.04 20.34 2.79
CA TRP A 109 5.84 19.70 3.83
C TRP A 109 7.29 19.50 3.36
N LEU A 110 7.51 18.98 2.15
CA LEU A 110 8.85 18.79 1.61
C LEU A 110 9.62 20.11 1.51
N LYS A 111 9.01 21.19 1.01
CA LYS A 111 9.67 22.51 0.96
C LYS A 111 10.05 23.01 2.35
N SER A 112 9.21 22.78 3.34
CA SER A 112 9.44 23.26 4.71
C SER A 112 10.57 22.51 5.42
N VAL A 113 10.65 21.19 5.21
CA VAL A 113 11.62 20.32 5.88
C VAL A 113 12.93 20.23 5.10
N TYR A 114 12.85 20.20 3.77
CA TYR A 114 13.97 20.08 2.83
C TYR A 114 13.94 21.25 1.83
N PRO A 115 14.37 22.46 2.24
CA PRO A 115 14.28 23.65 1.40
C PRO A 115 15.06 23.48 0.09
N PRO A 116 14.43 23.69 -1.09
CA PRO A 116 15.11 23.55 -2.38
C PRO A 116 16.17 24.64 -2.63
N THR A 117 16.24 25.66 -1.77
CA THR A 117 17.32 26.65 -1.74
C THR A 117 18.67 26.04 -1.38
N GLU A 118 18.67 24.90 -0.67
CA GLU A 118 19.88 24.14 -0.38
C GLU A 118 20.11 23.12 -1.49
N GLU A 119 21.29 23.16 -2.11
CA GLU A 119 21.63 22.33 -3.27
C GLU A 119 21.48 20.83 -2.98
N ILE A 120 21.76 20.42 -1.75
CA ILE A 120 21.64 19.04 -1.31
C ILE A 120 20.19 18.57 -1.21
N TYR A 121 19.21 19.45 -1.06
CA TYR A 121 17.80 19.07 -0.92
C TYR A 121 16.99 19.35 -2.19
N LYS A 122 17.56 20.09 -3.14
CA LYS A 122 16.93 20.44 -4.41
C LYS A 122 16.30 19.24 -5.12
N ASN A 123 17.03 18.14 -5.24
CA ASN A 123 16.57 16.93 -5.94
C ASN A 123 15.44 16.18 -5.21
N ILE A 124 15.26 16.39 -3.89
CA ILE A 124 14.13 15.80 -3.15
C ILE A 124 12.83 16.45 -3.63
N TYR A 125 12.77 17.79 -3.63
CA TYR A 125 11.58 18.51 -4.05
C TYR A 125 11.32 18.39 -5.57
N GLU A 126 12.37 18.49 -6.40
CA GLU A 126 12.24 18.32 -7.85
C GLU A 126 11.81 16.90 -8.23
N GLY A 127 12.31 15.90 -7.50
CA GLY A 127 11.92 14.49 -7.67
C GLY A 127 10.46 14.22 -7.32
N ALA A 128 9.93 14.88 -6.28
CA ALA A 128 8.52 14.78 -5.88
C ALA A 128 7.58 15.65 -6.74
N SER A 129 8.08 16.62 -7.50
CA SER A 129 7.21 17.54 -8.26
C SER A 129 6.53 16.86 -9.45
N PRO A 130 5.18 16.92 -9.57
CA PRO A 130 4.46 16.37 -10.71
C PRO A 130 4.85 17.07 -12.01
N ASP A 131 4.84 16.34 -13.11
CA ASP A 131 5.02 16.91 -14.43
C ASP A 131 3.72 17.57 -14.92
N THR A 132 3.63 18.89 -14.85
CA THR A 132 2.45 19.64 -15.33
C THR A 132 2.37 19.73 -16.85
N LEU A 133 3.44 19.39 -17.58
CA LEU A 133 3.48 19.46 -19.05
C LEU A 133 2.73 18.29 -19.71
N VAL A 134 2.33 17.28 -18.95
CA VAL A 134 1.53 16.14 -19.45
C VAL A 134 0.23 16.57 -20.13
N TRP A 135 -0.31 17.73 -19.75
CA TRP A 135 -1.52 18.31 -20.35
C TRP A 135 -1.31 18.84 -21.78
N ARG A 136 -0.07 19.13 -22.17
CA ARG A 136 0.23 19.69 -23.49
C ARG A 136 0.05 18.65 -24.58
N ASN A 137 -0.65 19.06 -25.63
CA ASN A 137 -0.82 18.27 -26.83
C ASN A 137 -0.37 19.09 -28.05
N ARG A 138 0.28 18.44 -29.02
CA ARG A 138 0.76 19.08 -30.26
C ARG A 138 -0.37 19.81 -31.03
N LEU A 139 -1.60 19.31 -30.91
CA LEU A 139 -2.78 19.82 -31.62
C LEU A 139 -3.95 20.13 -30.66
N GLY A 140 -3.69 20.31 -29.36
CA GLY A 140 -4.72 20.61 -28.36
C GLY A 140 -4.35 21.81 -27.51
N TYR A 141 -5.32 22.70 -27.24
CA TYR A 141 -5.13 23.88 -26.42
C TYR A 141 -5.53 23.60 -24.96
N ASN A 142 -4.56 23.18 -24.14
CA ASN A 142 -4.77 22.80 -22.73
C ASN A 142 -3.85 23.59 -21.76
N GLU A 143 -3.36 24.76 -22.17
CA GLU A 143 -2.44 25.57 -21.33
C GLU A 143 -3.07 25.97 -19.98
N THR A 144 -4.41 26.13 -19.94
CA THR A 144 -5.15 26.35 -18.69
C THR A 144 -4.91 25.22 -17.69
N MET A 145 -4.88 23.96 -18.13
CA MET A 145 -4.65 22.81 -17.26
C MET A 145 -3.20 22.75 -16.79
N THR A 146 -2.23 23.00 -17.68
CA THR A 146 -0.80 23.08 -17.33
C THR A 146 -0.54 24.10 -16.22
N ASN A 147 -1.20 25.26 -16.28
CA ASN A 147 -0.95 26.35 -15.33
C ASN A 147 -1.73 26.17 -14.02
N ASN A 148 -2.97 25.67 -14.09
CA ASN A 148 -3.91 25.75 -12.96
C ASN A 148 -4.24 24.41 -12.31
N TYR A 149 -4.19 23.28 -13.02
CA TYR A 149 -4.77 22.01 -12.52
C TYR A 149 -4.23 21.59 -11.15
N LEU A 150 -2.90 21.62 -10.97
CA LEU A 150 -2.28 21.22 -9.69
C LEU A 150 -2.45 22.28 -8.59
N ARG A 151 -2.61 23.56 -8.93
CA ARG A 151 -2.36 24.68 -7.99
C ARG A 151 -3.57 25.55 -7.68
N HIS A 152 -4.56 25.57 -8.58
CA HIS A 152 -5.71 26.45 -8.43
C HIS A 152 -6.72 25.83 -7.46
N PRO A 153 -7.27 26.59 -6.49
CA PRO A 153 -8.20 26.04 -5.49
C PRO A 153 -9.42 25.31 -6.06
N SER A 154 -9.90 25.71 -7.24
CA SER A 154 -11.02 25.01 -7.91
C SER A 154 -10.71 23.56 -8.31
N TYR A 155 -9.43 23.17 -8.39
CA TYR A 155 -9.03 21.80 -8.67
C TYR A 155 -8.52 21.07 -7.41
N ALA A 156 -8.72 21.64 -6.21
CA ALA A 156 -8.19 21.08 -4.96
C ALA A 156 -8.68 19.63 -4.71
N ASP A 157 -9.95 19.35 -4.99
CA ASP A 157 -10.59 18.05 -4.77
C ASP A 157 -10.63 17.17 -6.02
N TYR A 158 -9.85 17.51 -7.06
CA TYR A 158 -9.65 16.69 -8.24
C TYR A 158 -8.48 15.72 -8.03
N PRO A 159 -8.46 14.56 -8.72
CA PRO A 159 -7.37 13.60 -8.59
C PRO A 159 -6.05 14.20 -9.09
N VAL A 160 -4.96 13.91 -8.37
CA VAL A 160 -3.62 14.29 -8.80
C VAL A 160 -3.20 13.48 -10.02
N VAL A 161 -2.68 14.16 -11.05
CA VAL A 161 -2.10 13.55 -12.26
C VAL A 161 -0.76 14.22 -12.58
N GLY A 162 -0.05 13.71 -13.58
CA GLY A 162 1.34 14.11 -13.83
C GLY A 162 2.30 13.50 -12.81
N VAL A 163 1.85 12.48 -12.08
CA VAL A 163 2.65 11.72 -11.11
C VAL A 163 3.06 10.37 -11.70
N ASN A 164 4.31 9.99 -11.46
CA ASN A 164 4.81 8.66 -11.80
C ASN A 164 4.68 7.69 -10.62
N TRP A 165 4.97 6.41 -10.85
CA TRP A 165 4.83 5.36 -9.84
C TRP A 165 5.74 5.57 -8.63
N ILE A 166 6.96 6.07 -8.86
CA ILE A 166 7.93 6.34 -7.80
C ILE A 166 7.40 7.45 -6.88
N GLN A 167 6.91 8.55 -7.46
CA GLN A 167 6.31 9.66 -6.73
C GLN A 167 5.09 9.25 -5.89
N ALA A 168 4.24 8.37 -6.44
CA ALA A 168 3.09 7.82 -5.73
C ALA A 168 3.50 6.94 -4.52
N THR A 169 4.59 6.18 -4.68
CA THR A 169 5.17 5.36 -3.61
C THR A 169 5.78 6.24 -2.51
N GLU A 170 6.54 7.27 -2.88
CA GLU A 170 7.11 8.23 -1.92
C GLU A 170 6.04 9.02 -1.15
N PHE A 171 4.94 9.40 -1.81
CA PHE A 171 3.79 10.00 -1.13
C PHE A 171 3.20 9.04 -0.07
N SER A 172 3.07 7.75 -0.41
CA SER A 172 2.56 6.74 0.52
C SER A 172 3.48 6.55 1.73
N ASN A 173 4.80 6.55 1.51
CA ASN A 173 5.79 6.54 2.59
C ASN A 173 5.63 7.79 3.47
N TRP A 174 5.64 8.99 2.88
CA TRP A 174 5.44 10.24 3.61
C TRP A 174 4.17 10.22 4.48
N ARG A 175 3.04 9.77 3.91
CA ARG A 175 1.76 9.68 4.63
C ARG A 175 1.85 8.74 5.83
N THR A 176 2.56 7.61 5.70
CA THR A 176 2.86 6.71 6.82
C THR A 176 3.55 7.46 7.96
N GLN A 177 4.60 8.21 7.63
CA GLN A 177 5.36 8.96 8.63
C GLN A 177 4.49 9.98 9.35
N ARG A 178 3.76 10.81 8.60
CA ARG A 178 2.94 11.89 9.18
C ARG A 178 1.79 11.37 10.05
N VAL A 179 1.13 10.29 9.62
CA VAL A 179 0.03 9.69 10.40
C VAL A 179 0.56 9.08 11.70
N ASN A 180 1.65 8.32 11.64
CA ASN A 180 2.24 7.71 12.82
C ASN A 180 2.84 8.75 13.80
N GLU A 181 3.48 9.80 13.28
CA GLU A 181 3.94 10.96 14.05
C GLU A 181 2.79 11.61 14.82
N ALA A 182 1.65 11.87 14.15
CA ALA A 182 0.47 12.44 14.79
C ALA A 182 -0.13 11.51 15.86
N LEU A 183 -0.12 10.19 15.65
CA LEU A 183 -0.60 9.21 16.62
C LEU A 183 0.29 9.13 17.86
N LEU A 184 1.61 9.20 17.70
CA LEU A 184 2.57 9.24 18.81
C LEU A 184 2.46 10.53 19.62
N GLU A 185 2.33 11.68 18.95
CA GLU A 185 2.07 12.97 19.60
C GLU A 185 0.78 12.95 20.41
N LYS A 186 -0.34 12.48 19.82
CA LYS A 186 -1.63 12.33 20.51
C LYS A 186 -1.54 11.41 21.71
N SER A 187 -0.70 10.38 21.61
CA SER A 187 -0.44 9.41 22.68
C SER A 187 0.58 9.88 23.71
N GLY A 188 1.19 11.06 23.52
CA GLY A 188 2.15 11.69 24.43
C GLY A 188 3.56 11.10 24.39
N TYR A 189 3.92 10.37 23.32
CA TYR A 189 5.28 9.87 23.07
C TYR A 189 6.14 10.86 22.28
N LEU A 190 5.53 11.88 21.69
CA LEU A 190 6.22 13.01 21.09
C LEU A 190 5.76 14.32 21.74
N LYS A 191 6.66 15.30 21.80
CA LYS A 191 6.36 16.67 22.21
C LYS A 191 5.25 17.26 21.34
N LYS A 192 4.32 17.97 21.97
CA LYS A 192 3.22 18.64 21.27
C LYS A 192 3.76 19.68 20.28
N ASN A 193 3.21 19.70 19.07
CA ASN A 193 3.60 20.56 17.95
C ASN A 193 5.02 20.33 17.38
N ALA A 194 5.69 19.23 17.75
CA ALA A 194 7.05 18.93 17.25
C ALA A 194 7.11 18.86 15.72
N LYS A 195 6.10 18.21 15.11
CA LYS A 195 5.94 18.07 13.65
C LYS A 195 5.81 19.39 12.86
N THR A 196 5.66 20.53 13.55
CA THR A 196 5.51 21.86 12.93
C THR A 196 6.57 22.86 13.39
N LEU A 197 6.98 22.81 14.66
CA LEU A 197 7.88 23.82 15.24
C LEU A 197 9.32 23.34 15.37
N ASP A 198 9.52 22.04 15.55
CA ASP A 198 10.83 21.45 15.85
C ASP A 198 11.37 20.62 14.67
N VAL A 199 10.58 20.42 13.61
CA VAL A 199 10.95 19.60 12.45
C VAL A 199 11.96 20.33 11.56
N THR A 200 13.05 19.64 11.22
CA THR A 200 14.07 20.11 10.27
C THR A 200 14.55 18.94 9.40
N ALA A 201 15.33 19.21 8.35
CA ALA A 201 15.91 18.16 7.51
C ALA A 201 16.67 17.09 8.32
N GLU A 202 17.47 17.51 9.31
CA GLU A 202 18.28 16.61 10.15
C GLU A 202 17.51 16.07 11.37
N SER A 203 16.45 16.76 11.79
CA SER A 203 15.60 16.38 12.93
C SER A 203 14.15 16.21 12.48
N ASN A 204 13.86 15.05 11.89
CA ASN A 204 12.50 14.68 11.48
C ASN A 204 12.10 13.30 12.03
N PHE A 205 10.82 12.97 11.82
CA PHE A 205 10.26 11.69 12.22
C PHE A 205 10.29 10.67 11.08
N ASP A 206 10.82 9.49 11.38
CA ASP A 206 10.68 8.25 10.61
C ASP A 206 10.23 7.10 11.53
N THR A 207 9.25 6.32 11.07
CA THR A 207 8.57 5.26 11.81
C THR A 207 9.52 4.10 12.09
N GLU A 208 10.32 3.68 11.10
CA GLU A 208 11.25 2.57 11.28
C GLU A 208 12.42 2.99 12.18
N THR A 209 12.96 4.20 12.02
CA THR A 209 13.95 4.78 12.93
C THR A 209 13.42 4.82 14.35
N TYR A 210 12.19 5.31 14.58
CA TYR A 210 11.59 5.34 15.91
C TYR A 210 11.42 3.94 16.51
N LEU A 211 11.03 2.95 15.71
CA LEU A 211 10.80 1.58 16.19
C LEU A 211 12.10 0.83 16.51
N ASN A 212 13.13 0.99 15.68
CA ASN A 212 14.40 0.27 15.82
C ASN A 212 15.40 1.00 16.74
N SER A 213 15.46 2.32 16.67
CA SER A 213 16.31 3.18 17.51
C SER A 213 15.57 4.46 17.92
N PRO A 214 14.65 4.39 18.92
CA PRO A 214 13.87 5.54 19.36
C PRO A 214 14.73 6.76 19.75
N THR A 215 15.93 6.50 20.31
CA THR A 215 16.90 7.54 20.71
C THR A 215 17.58 8.23 19.53
N SER A 216 17.39 7.75 18.30
CA SER A 216 17.92 8.37 17.08
C SER A 216 16.85 9.13 16.29
N ALA A 217 15.57 8.94 16.60
CA ALA A 217 14.48 9.69 15.96
C ALA A 217 14.57 11.18 16.30
N TYR A 218 14.11 12.06 15.39
CA TYR A 218 14.29 13.51 15.51
C TYR A 218 15.75 13.94 15.77
N GLY A 219 16.70 13.34 15.07
CA GLY A 219 18.13 13.65 15.24
C GLY A 219 18.65 13.33 16.66
N GLY A 220 17.96 12.47 17.40
CA GLY A 220 18.28 12.08 18.76
C GLY A 220 17.88 13.07 19.85
N ASN A 221 16.95 13.97 19.56
CA ASN A 221 16.46 14.95 20.54
C ASN A 221 15.50 14.29 21.56
N GLU A 222 16.01 14.02 22.77
CA GLU A 222 15.24 13.43 23.87
C GLU A 222 14.11 14.33 24.41
N ASP A 223 14.17 15.66 24.18
CA ASP A 223 13.10 16.59 24.58
C ASP A 223 11.88 16.48 23.66
N ILE A 224 12.08 15.97 22.43
CA ILE A 224 11.02 15.70 21.46
C ILE A 224 10.52 14.28 21.61
N VAL A 225 11.43 13.30 21.66
CA VAL A 225 11.10 11.88 21.75
C VAL A 225 10.94 11.47 23.21
N LEU A 226 9.71 11.54 23.68
CA LEU A 226 9.41 11.45 25.10
C LEU A 226 9.46 10.02 25.64
N LYS A 227 10.05 9.92 26.82
CA LYS A 227 10.14 8.70 27.61
C LYS A 227 8.81 8.44 28.35
N GLY A 228 7.91 7.68 27.72
CA GLY A 228 6.61 7.28 28.24
C GLY A 228 5.45 8.13 27.72
N GLY A 229 4.31 7.49 27.46
CA GLY A 229 3.13 8.16 26.91
C GLY A 229 2.40 9.09 27.89
N LYS A 230 1.30 9.68 27.43
CA LYS A 230 0.47 10.63 28.18
C LYS A 230 0.04 10.03 29.53
N GLY A 231 0.43 10.68 30.62
CA GLY A 231 0.14 10.23 31.99
C GLY A 231 1.16 9.23 32.56
N ALA A 232 2.27 8.96 31.88
CA ALA A 232 3.39 8.24 32.46
C ALA A 232 3.94 9.01 33.68
N ARG A 233 4.23 8.28 34.77
CA ARG A 233 4.84 8.87 35.97
C ARG A 233 6.26 9.34 35.61
N LYS A 234 6.49 10.66 35.67
CA LYS A 234 7.75 11.32 35.30
C LYS A 234 8.94 11.01 36.23
N SER A 235 8.73 10.30 37.33
CA SER A 235 9.80 9.95 38.27
C SER A 235 9.57 8.55 38.82
N PRO A 236 10.60 7.67 38.84
CA PRO A 236 10.50 6.43 39.55
C PRO A 236 10.40 6.72 41.05
N LYS A 237 9.39 6.15 41.72
CA LYS A 237 9.35 6.14 43.18
C LYS A 237 10.27 5.01 43.66
N ALA A 238 11.18 5.32 44.57
CA ALA A 238 11.90 4.29 45.32
C ALA A 238 10.88 3.35 45.96
N GLY A 239 11.05 2.04 45.77
CA GLY A 239 10.30 1.04 46.50
C GLY A 239 10.54 1.18 48.02
N LYS A 240 9.73 0.50 48.83
CA LYS A 240 9.94 0.46 50.30
C LYS A 240 11.34 -0.05 50.69
N ASP A 241 12.04 -0.72 49.77
CA ASP A 241 13.37 -1.30 49.95
C ASP A 241 14.50 -0.44 49.34
N GLY A 242 14.23 0.81 48.93
CA GLY A 242 15.22 1.69 48.31
C GLY A 242 15.59 1.34 46.86
N THR A 243 15.05 0.25 46.31
CA THR A 243 15.27 -0.14 44.91
C THR A 243 14.42 0.73 43.97
N VAL A 244 15.10 1.43 43.07
CA VAL A 244 14.51 2.19 41.97
C VAL A 244 14.24 1.21 40.83
N THR A 245 12.97 0.89 40.57
CA THR A 245 12.60 0.06 39.43
C THR A 245 12.52 0.95 38.19
N GLU A 246 13.54 0.89 37.34
CA GLU A 246 13.51 1.57 36.03
C GLU A 246 12.33 1.03 35.19
N PRO A 247 11.51 1.92 34.60
CA PRO A 247 10.41 1.48 33.76
C PRO A 247 10.93 0.75 32.51
N LYS A 248 10.63 -0.54 32.40
CA LYS A 248 10.84 -1.31 31.16
C LYS A 248 9.76 -0.93 30.13
N ASN A 249 10.15 -0.71 28.88
CA ASN A 249 9.32 -0.26 27.73
C ASN A 249 8.86 1.20 27.82
N VAL A 250 9.83 2.10 27.75
CA VAL A 250 9.64 3.55 27.83
C VAL A 250 9.01 4.13 26.56
N TYR A 251 9.33 3.60 25.38
CA TYR A 251 8.82 4.08 24.09
C TYR A 251 7.67 3.23 23.57
N ALA A 252 6.88 3.79 22.64
CA ALA A 252 5.84 3.02 21.96
C ALA A 252 6.51 1.97 21.05
N GLN A 253 5.96 0.76 21.06
CA GLN A 253 6.43 -0.37 20.26
C GLN A 253 5.28 -0.83 19.35
N ARG A 254 5.55 -1.60 18.30
CA ARG A 254 4.48 -2.18 17.45
C ARG A 254 3.43 -2.93 18.30
N SER A 255 3.87 -3.60 19.37
CA SER A 255 3.02 -4.32 20.32
C SER A 255 2.04 -3.44 21.12
N SER A 256 2.24 -2.11 21.15
CA SER A 256 1.33 -1.16 21.79
C SER A 256 0.03 -0.94 21.00
N GLY A 257 0.04 -1.27 19.70
CA GLY A 257 -1.08 -1.04 18.78
C GLY A 257 -1.40 0.43 18.55
N ILE A 258 -0.47 1.34 18.84
CA ILE A 258 -0.62 2.79 18.60
C ILE A 258 -0.25 3.13 17.15
N LEU A 259 0.86 2.59 16.67
CA LEU A 259 1.36 2.80 15.31
C LEU A 259 0.57 1.94 14.34
N LEU A 260 0.21 2.53 13.20
CA LEU A 260 -0.45 1.85 12.11
C LEU A 260 0.60 1.22 11.17
N PRO A 261 0.24 0.15 10.42
CA PRO A 261 1.02 -0.32 9.29
C PRO A 261 1.23 0.78 8.25
N GLU A 262 2.17 0.56 7.33
CA GLU A 262 2.47 1.50 6.26
C GLU A 262 1.32 1.66 5.26
N TYR A 263 1.20 2.86 4.73
CA TYR A 263 0.49 3.15 3.49
C TYR A 263 1.40 2.78 2.32
N ARG A 264 0.81 2.15 1.32
CA ARG A 264 1.45 1.77 0.07
C ARG A 264 0.45 1.88 -1.07
N LEU A 265 0.91 1.70 -2.30
CA LEU A 265 -0.01 1.41 -3.40
C LEU A 265 -0.69 0.04 -3.16
N PRO A 266 -1.96 -0.13 -3.54
CA PRO A 266 -2.59 -1.45 -3.52
C PRO A 266 -1.87 -2.39 -4.48
N THR A 267 -1.88 -3.68 -4.19
CA THR A 267 -1.50 -4.67 -5.20
C THR A 267 -2.56 -4.74 -6.29
N GLU A 268 -2.21 -5.29 -7.44
CA GLU A 268 -3.15 -5.47 -8.55
C GLU A 268 -4.37 -6.31 -8.12
N ALA A 269 -4.12 -7.40 -7.37
CA ALA A 269 -5.17 -8.27 -6.85
C ALA A 269 -6.06 -7.54 -5.82
N GLU A 270 -5.47 -6.74 -4.93
CA GLU A 270 -6.22 -5.92 -3.97
C GLU A 270 -7.09 -4.88 -4.68
N TRP A 271 -6.54 -4.18 -5.67
CA TRP A 271 -7.25 -3.15 -6.43
C TRP A 271 -8.44 -3.73 -7.19
N GLU A 272 -8.24 -4.83 -7.92
CA GLU A 272 -9.31 -5.46 -8.70
C GLU A 272 -10.40 -6.06 -7.80
N TYR A 273 -10.02 -6.71 -6.69
CA TYR A 273 -10.97 -7.21 -5.70
C TYR A 273 -11.84 -6.08 -5.13
N ALA A 274 -11.18 -4.97 -4.77
CA ALA A 274 -11.84 -3.79 -4.24
C ALA A 274 -12.76 -3.13 -5.27
N ALA A 275 -12.36 -3.07 -6.54
CA ALA A 275 -13.14 -2.48 -7.62
C ALA A 275 -14.37 -3.33 -7.99
N ALA A 276 -14.20 -4.63 -8.23
CA ALA A 276 -15.27 -5.54 -8.60
C ALA A 276 -16.35 -5.61 -7.50
N ALA A 277 -15.91 -5.68 -6.23
CA ALA A 277 -16.79 -5.66 -5.06
C ALA A 277 -17.98 -6.64 -5.18
N ASP A 278 -17.75 -7.85 -5.69
CA ASP A 278 -18.78 -8.87 -5.95
C ASP A 278 -19.57 -9.27 -4.69
N VAL A 279 -19.07 -8.89 -3.50
CA VAL A 279 -19.77 -9.01 -2.22
C VAL A 279 -21.20 -8.44 -2.25
N GLY A 280 -21.46 -7.38 -3.02
CA GLY A 280 -22.81 -6.82 -3.14
C GLY A 280 -23.75 -7.62 -4.05
N GLN A 281 -23.22 -8.54 -4.87
CA GLN A 281 -24.00 -9.47 -5.68
C GLN A 281 -24.02 -10.89 -5.12
N ARG A 282 -23.61 -11.05 -3.86
CA ARG A 282 -23.62 -12.34 -3.18
C ARG A 282 -25.04 -12.69 -2.74
N GLU A 283 -25.50 -13.87 -3.13
CA GLU A 283 -26.65 -14.54 -2.51
C GLU A 283 -26.14 -15.69 -1.65
N TYR A 284 -26.46 -15.65 -0.35
CA TYR A 284 -25.93 -16.59 0.63
C TYR A 284 -24.39 -16.64 0.62
N ASN A 285 -23.83 -17.78 0.21
CA ASN A 285 -22.39 -18.06 0.12
C ASN A 285 -21.89 -18.13 -1.33
N ILE A 286 -22.70 -17.71 -2.31
CA ILE A 286 -22.38 -17.82 -3.74
C ILE A 286 -22.44 -16.43 -4.37
N TYR A 287 -21.43 -16.10 -5.18
CA TYR A 287 -21.48 -14.92 -6.05
C TYR A 287 -22.32 -15.25 -7.29
N LYS A 288 -23.22 -14.36 -7.69
CA LYS A 288 -24.05 -14.56 -8.91
C LYS A 288 -23.25 -14.52 -10.23
N GLY A 289 -21.99 -14.10 -10.15
CA GLY A 289 -21.12 -13.84 -11.28
C GLY A 289 -20.19 -12.68 -10.93
N GLN A 290 -19.23 -12.43 -11.81
CA GLN A 290 -18.36 -11.26 -11.73
C GLN A 290 -19.08 -10.05 -12.34
N LYS A 291 -19.02 -8.90 -11.68
CA LYS A 291 -19.50 -7.66 -12.28
C LYS A 291 -18.58 -7.19 -13.40
N LYS A 292 -19.18 -6.60 -14.44
CA LYS A 292 -18.42 -5.92 -15.51
C LYS A 292 -17.85 -4.58 -15.08
N TYR A 293 -18.54 -3.87 -14.19
CA TYR A 293 -18.16 -2.56 -13.68
C TYR A 293 -18.26 -2.56 -12.15
N PRO A 294 -17.67 -1.58 -11.43
CA PRO A 294 -17.75 -1.52 -9.97
C PRO A 294 -19.17 -1.44 -9.38
N TRP A 295 -20.17 -1.12 -10.20
CA TRP A 295 -21.60 -1.08 -9.83
C TRP A 295 -22.38 -2.28 -10.38
N SER A 296 -23.58 -2.49 -9.87
CA SER A 296 -24.46 -3.55 -10.35
C SER A 296 -25.04 -3.23 -11.73
N GLY A 297 -24.98 -4.21 -12.64
CA GLY A 297 -25.49 -4.12 -14.01
C GLY A 297 -24.38 -4.21 -15.05
N GLY A 298 -24.77 -4.33 -16.33
CA GLY A 298 -23.83 -4.44 -17.46
C GLY A 298 -23.64 -3.15 -18.26
N TYR A 299 -24.26 -2.04 -17.84
CA TYR A 299 -24.30 -0.79 -18.57
C TYR A 299 -23.65 0.35 -17.76
N THR A 300 -23.10 1.34 -18.47
CA THR A 300 -22.49 2.53 -17.86
C THR A 300 -23.51 3.57 -17.39
N ARG A 301 -24.78 3.40 -17.78
CA ARG A 301 -25.87 4.33 -17.48
C ARG A 301 -26.73 3.83 -16.33
N SER A 302 -27.18 4.76 -15.50
CA SER A 302 -28.10 4.47 -14.40
C SER A 302 -29.49 4.09 -14.92
N GLY A 303 -30.04 3.01 -14.35
CA GLY A 303 -31.44 2.61 -14.54
C GLY A 303 -32.40 3.20 -13.51
N LYS A 304 -31.92 4.01 -12.56
CA LYS A 304 -32.76 4.60 -11.52
C LYS A 304 -33.63 5.71 -12.11
N ARG A 305 -34.93 5.74 -11.78
CA ARG A 305 -35.90 6.70 -12.34
C ARG A 305 -35.47 8.17 -12.27
N GLN A 306 -34.74 8.56 -11.21
CA GLN A 306 -34.30 9.95 -11.00
C GLN A 306 -33.08 10.35 -11.83
N SER A 307 -32.20 9.40 -12.15
CA SER A 307 -30.96 9.61 -12.90
C SER A 307 -30.91 8.72 -14.15
N GLN A 308 -32.07 8.45 -14.74
CA GLN A 308 -32.18 7.45 -15.78
C GLN A 308 -31.42 7.93 -17.02
N GLY A 309 -30.45 7.13 -17.45
CA GLY A 309 -29.59 7.48 -18.58
C GLY A 309 -28.31 8.21 -18.18
N ASP A 310 -28.17 8.73 -16.97
CA ASP A 310 -26.93 9.40 -16.54
C ASP A 310 -25.78 8.40 -16.46
N GLN A 311 -24.56 8.83 -16.78
CA GLN A 311 -23.37 8.00 -16.64
C GLN A 311 -23.05 7.76 -15.16
N LEU A 312 -22.50 6.58 -14.86
CA LEU A 312 -22.09 6.16 -13.51
C LEU A 312 -20.59 6.34 -13.25
N ALA A 313 -19.87 6.91 -14.21
CA ALA A 313 -18.44 7.15 -14.19
C ALA A 313 -18.09 8.26 -15.18
N ASN A 314 -16.96 8.91 -14.96
CA ASN A 314 -16.37 9.87 -15.90
C ASN A 314 -15.45 9.15 -16.90
N PHE A 315 -15.80 9.15 -18.19
CA PHE A 315 -15.01 8.48 -19.23
C PHE A 315 -15.38 8.99 -20.64
N LYS A 316 -14.52 8.71 -21.61
CA LYS A 316 -14.73 9.14 -23.00
C LYS A 316 -15.85 8.36 -23.69
N GLN A 317 -16.94 9.06 -24.04
CA GLN A 317 -18.12 8.47 -24.66
C GLN A 317 -18.00 8.32 -26.19
N GLY A 318 -17.38 9.27 -26.88
CA GLY A 318 -17.32 9.37 -28.35
C GLY A 318 -16.02 9.98 -28.88
N ASN A 319 -15.85 10.00 -30.20
CA ASN A 319 -14.86 10.89 -30.81
C ASN A 319 -15.40 12.32 -30.69
N GLY A 320 -14.67 13.18 -29.97
CA GLY A 320 -15.11 14.56 -29.68
C GLY A 320 -16.18 14.67 -28.59
N ASP A 321 -16.56 13.56 -27.96
CA ASP A 321 -17.56 13.52 -26.89
C ASP A 321 -16.92 12.95 -25.63
N TYR A 322 -16.61 13.86 -24.71
CA TYR A 322 -15.91 13.59 -23.45
C TYR A 322 -16.82 13.67 -22.23
N GLY A 323 -17.96 14.36 -22.35
CA GLY A 323 -18.89 14.57 -21.23
C GLY A 323 -20.37 14.33 -21.57
N GLY A 324 -20.72 14.10 -22.84
CA GLY A 324 -22.10 14.09 -23.32
C GLY A 324 -22.55 15.45 -23.88
N ILE A 325 -23.86 15.62 -24.04
CA ILE A 325 -24.46 16.85 -24.57
C ILE A 325 -24.66 17.84 -23.42
N ALA A 326 -24.14 19.06 -23.57
CA ALA A 326 -24.27 20.11 -22.56
C ALA A 326 -25.72 20.27 -22.06
N GLY A 327 -25.90 20.25 -20.74
CA GLY A 327 -27.18 20.49 -20.05
C GLY A 327 -28.05 19.26 -19.79
N TRP A 328 -27.94 18.17 -20.56
CA TRP A 328 -28.71 16.94 -20.31
C TRP A 328 -27.86 15.68 -20.53
N SER A 329 -27.78 14.81 -19.50
CA SER A 329 -26.88 13.66 -19.49
C SER A 329 -25.38 14.04 -19.63
N ASP A 330 -25.04 15.29 -19.32
CA ASP A 330 -23.66 15.75 -19.13
C ASP A 330 -23.11 15.11 -17.85
N ASP A 331 -21.99 14.42 -17.95
CA ASP A 331 -21.31 13.78 -16.82
C ASP A 331 -20.54 14.80 -15.94
N GLY A 332 -20.58 16.08 -16.37
CA GLY A 332 -20.20 17.24 -15.57
C GLY A 332 -18.70 17.50 -15.56
N ALA A 333 -17.93 16.87 -16.45
CA ALA A 333 -16.52 17.17 -16.67
C ALA A 333 -16.07 16.84 -18.10
N ASP A 334 -15.32 17.75 -18.73
CA ASP A 334 -14.69 17.49 -20.03
C ASP A 334 -13.44 16.59 -19.94
N ILE A 335 -12.82 16.54 -18.76
CA ILE A 335 -11.59 15.78 -18.47
C ILE A 335 -11.77 15.05 -17.14
N THR A 336 -10.94 15.29 -16.12
CA THR A 336 -11.18 14.80 -14.76
C THR A 336 -12.33 15.55 -14.10
N ASN A 337 -12.94 14.93 -13.09
CA ASN A 337 -13.96 15.51 -12.22
C ASN A 337 -13.48 15.49 -10.76
N GLU A 338 -14.17 16.22 -9.89
CA GLU A 338 -13.98 16.13 -8.44
C GLU A 338 -14.19 14.68 -7.98
N VAL A 339 -13.39 14.22 -7.02
CA VAL A 339 -13.56 12.89 -6.44
C VAL A 339 -14.93 12.79 -5.74
N LYS A 340 -15.49 11.58 -5.67
CA LYS A 340 -16.83 11.29 -5.12
C LYS A 340 -18.00 11.91 -5.88
N LYS A 341 -17.81 12.27 -7.15
CA LYS A 341 -18.93 12.76 -7.99
C LYS A 341 -19.94 11.64 -8.30
N TYR A 342 -19.44 10.42 -8.49
CA TYR A 342 -20.23 9.26 -8.84
C TYR A 342 -20.54 8.37 -7.62
N PRO A 343 -21.52 7.46 -7.70
CA PRO A 343 -21.83 6.57 -6.59
C PRO A 343 -20.66 5.63 -6.24
N ALA A 344 -20.43 5.43 -4.93
CA ALA A 344 -19.49 4.41 -4.47
C ALA A 344 -19.96 2.99 -4.78
N ASN A 345 -19.00 2.06 -4.86
CA ASN A 345 -19.26 0.63 -4.95
C ASN A 345 -19.67 0.03 -3.60
N ASP A 346 -19.87 -1.30 -3.55
CA ASP A 346 -20.39 -1.99 -2.36
C ASP A 346 -19.45 -1.98 -1.14
N PHE A 347 -18.17 -1.64 -1.33
CA PHE A 347 -17.24 -1.40 -0.22
C PHE A 347 -17.26 0.05 0.27
N GLY A 348 -17.83 0.99 -0.49
CA GLY A 348 -17.78 2.42 -0.20
C GLY A 348 -16.62 3.14 -0.87
N LEU A 349 -16.04 2.56 -1.92
CA LEU A 349 -14.97 3.16 -2.72
C LEU A 349 -15.56 3.90 -3.92
N TYR A 350 -15.07 5.11 -4.16
CA TYR A 350 -15.48 5.99 -5.24
C TYR A 350 -14.50 5.90 -6.40
N ASP A 351 -15.02 6.18 -7.60
CA ASP A 351 -14.24 6.41 -8.82
C ASP A 351 -13.30 5.26 -9.21
N MET A 352 -13.59 4.02 -8.76
CA MET A 352 -12.85 2.80 -9.13
C MET A 352 -12.95 2.47 -10.64
N ALA A 353 -13.82 3.17 -11.37
CA ALA A 353 -13.92 3.11 -12.81
C ALA A 353 -14.14 4.52 -13.35
N GLY A 354 -13.19 5.01 -14.15
CA GLY A 354 -13.26 6.34 -14.77
C GLY A 354 -12.47 7.36 -13.96
N ASN A 355 -12.67 8.63 -14.30
CA ASN A 355 -11.90 9.75 -13.77
C ASN A 355 -10.41 9.64 -14.11
N VAL A 356 -9.62 8.95 -13.31
CA VAL A 356 -8.21 8.61 -13.63
C VAL A 356 -7.99 7.12 -13.49
N ALA A 357 -7.12 6.58 -14.34
CA ALA A 357 -6.57 5.26 -14.08
C ALA A 357 -5.58 5.34 -12.91
N GLU A 358 -5.25 4.22 -12.28
CA GLU A 358 -4.52 4.24 -11.02
C GLU A 358 -3.31 3.32 -11.03
N TRP A 359 -2.18 3.85 -10.57
CA TRP A 359 -0.99 3.06 -10.28
C TRP A 359 -1.27 2.01 -9.20
N VAL A 360 -0.83 0.78 -9.45
CA VAL A 360 -0.75 -0.29 -8.43
C VAL A 360 0.71 -0.66 -8.19
N GLN A 361 0.98 -1.43 -7.15
CA GLN A 361 2.36 -1.74 -6.73
C GLN A 361 3.10 -2.66 -7.72
N ASP A 362 2.36 -3.49 -8.46
CA ASP A 362 2.88 -4.62 -9.23
C ASP A 362 3.74 -4.25 -10.45
N VAL A 363 4.73 -5.10 -10.70
CA VAL A 363 5.47 -5.17 -11.97
C VAL A 363 4.62 -5.93 -12.98
N TYR A 364 4.45 -5.34 -14.15
CA TYR A 364 3.64 -5.94 -15.21
C TYR A 364 4.33 -7.16 -15.83
N ARG A 365 3.57 -8.25 -15.90
CA ARG A 365 3.80 -9.40 -16.78
C ARG A 365 2.49 -9.82 -17.42
N PRO A 366 2.50 -10.28 -18.69
CA PRO A 366 1.28 -10.74 -19.35
C PRO A 366 0.62 -11.90 -18.60
N ILE A 367 1.43 -12.82 -18.07
CA ILE A 367 0.95 -14.01 -17.36
C ILE A 367 0.97 -13.76 -15.86
N ILE A 368 -0.14 -14.05 -15.19
CA ILE A 368 -0.25 -14.15 -13.73
C ILE A 368 0.06 -15.60 -13.34
N ASP A 369 1.10 -15.79 -12.54
CA ASP A 369 1.55 -17.11 -12.09
C ASP A 369 0.77 -17.57 -10.85
N ASN A 370 -0.50 -17.92 -11.05
CA ASN A 370 -1.40 -18.33 -9.96
C ASN A 370 -0.97 -19.66 -9.32
N GLU A 371 -0.24 -20.51 -10.05
CA GLU A 371 0.27 -21.77 -9.50
C GLU A 371 1.37 -21.52 -8.46
N ALA A 372 2.17 -20.46 -8.63
CA ALA A 372 3.19 -20.08 -7.66
C ALA A 372 2.61 -19.48 -6.38
N ASN A 373 1.55 -18.67 -6.50
CA ASN A 373 0.86 -18.10 -5.34
C ASN A 373 -0.57 -17.66 -5.71
N ASP A 374 -1.56 -18.11 -4.96
CA ASP A 374 -2.97 -17.72 -5.08
C ASP A 374 -3.45 -16.85 -3.89
N PHE A 375 -2.53 -16.50 -2.98
CA PHE A 375 -2.80 -15.74 -1.77
C PHE A 375 -2.08 -14.39 -1.79
N ASN A 376 -2.84 -13.30 -1.89
CA ASN A 376 -2.32 -11.94 -2.09
C ASN A 376 -1.26 -11.91 -3.19
N TYR A 377 -1.59 -12.40 -4.39
CA TYR A 377 -0.64 -12.39 -5.50
C TYR A 377 -0.06 -10.99 -5.69
N PHE A 378 1.27 -10.92 -5.76
CA PHE A 378 2.02 -9.69 -5.94
C PHE A 378 3.32 -9.99 -6.68
N ARG A 379 3.63 -9.17 -7.68
CA ARG A 379 4.92 -9.22 -8.40
C ARG A 379 5.69 -7.92 -8.21
N GLY A 380 6.95 -8.03 -7.77
CA GLY A 380 7.80 -6.87 -7.50
C GLY A 380 8.54 -6.91 -6.17
N ASN A 381 8.61 -8.08 -5.54
CA ASN A 381 9.26 -8.26 -4.24
C ASN A 381 10.76 -7.93 -4.31
N GLN A 382 11.19 -7.02 -3.43
CA GLN A 382 12.59 -6.74 -3.15
C GLN A 382 12.79 -6.82 -1.64
N TYR A 383 13.64 -7.75 -1.21
CA TYR A 383 13.90 -7.95 0.21
C TYR A 383 15.17 -7.23 0.61
N THR A 384 15.05 -6.29 1.54
CA THR A 384 16.17 -5.52 2.10
C THR A 384 16.19 -5.67 3.61
N LYS A 385 17.33 -5.33 4.21
CA LYS A 385 17.56 -5.33 5.65
C LYS A 385 18.15 -4.01 6.11
N ASN A 386 17.88 -3.68 7.37
CA ASN A 386 18.49 -2.53 8.02
C ASN A 386 20.02 -2.69 8.02
N LYS A 387 20.73 -1.67 7.53
CA LYS A 387 22.19 -1.61 7.61
C LYS A 387 22.58 -1.39 9.06
N ILE A 388 23.38 -2.30 9.60
CA ILE A 388 23.90 -2.22 10.97
C ILE A 388 25.35 -1.72 10.91
N GLY A 389 25.63 -0.66 11.67
CA GLY A 389 26.97 -0.10 11.80
C GLY A 389 27.90 -0.97 12.65
N ALA A 390 29.19 -0.61 12.70
CA ALA A 390 30.18 -1.34 13.49
C ALA A 390 29.88 -1.34 15.01
N ASP A 391 29.06 -0.39 15.47
CA ASP A 391 28.59 -0.26 16.85
C ASP A 391 27.37 -1.16 17.18
N GLY A 392 26.89 -1.94 16.20
CA GLY A 392 25.72 -2.81 16.35
C GLY A 392 24.38 -2.07 16.30
N LYS A 393 24.36 -0.77 15.99
CA LYS A 393 23.13 0.02 15.83
C LYS A 393 22.79 0.19 14.36
N VAL A 394 21.53 0.54 14.09
CA VAL A 394 21.08 0.86 12.73
C VAL A 394 21.74 2.15 12.23
N GLU A 395 22.21 2.15 11.00
CA GLU A 395 22.79 3.33 10.35
C GLU A 395 21.67 4.25 9.83
N ILE A 396 21.68 5.50 10.31
CA ILE A 396 20.71 6.52 9.89
C ILE A 396 21.27 7.28 8.68
N VAL A 397 20.38 7.59 7.76
CA VAL A 397 20.66 8.42 6.60
C VAL A 397 20.82 9.87 7.08
N THR A 398 21.93 10.49 6.72
CA THR A 398 22.25 11.89 6.95
C THR A 398 22.47 12.58 5.61
N LYS A 399 22.76 13.88 5.65
CA LYS A 399 23.14 14.65 4.47
C LYS A 399 24.35 14.06 3.73
N ASP A 400 25.30 13.46 4.45
CA ASP A 400 26.58 13.02 3.88
C ASP A 400 26.50 11.65 3.19
N ASN A 401 25.50 10.81 3.52
CA ASN A 401 25.35 9.44 2.99
C ASN A 401 24.06 9.23 2.17
N MET A 402 23.33 10.30 1.88
CA MET A 402 22.13 10.26 1.03
C MET A 402 22.48 9.80 -0.38
N LYS A 403 21.67 8.88 -0.92
CA LYS A 403 21.88 8.29 -2.24
C LYS A 403 20.89 8.85 -3.24
N TYR A 404 21.38 9.04 -4.46
CA TYR A 404 20.57 9.51 -5.58
C TYR A 404 20.58 8.51 -6.72
N ASP A 405 19.43 8.37 -7.37
CA ASP A 405 19.25 7.62 -8.59
C ASP A 405 18.92 8.57 -9.75
N THR A 406 19.42 8.24 -10.95
CA THR A 406 19.09 8.98 -12.18
C THR A 406 18.09 8.16 -12.98
N LEU A 407 16.90 8.71 -13.19
CA LEU A 407 15.81 8.08 -13.93
C LEU A 407 16.10 8.04 -15.44
N SER A 408 15.36 7.23 -16.19
CA SER A 408 15.57 7.10 -17.64
C SER A 408 15.23 8.39 -18.41
N ASN A 409 14.33 9.21 -17.85
CA ASN A 409 14.03 10.57 -18.32
C ASN A 409 15.11 11.61 -17.96
N GLY A 410 16.11 11.23 -17.16
CA GLY A 410 17.22 12.07 -16.69
C GLY A 410 16.90 12.97 -15.50
N ARG A 411 15.78 12.77 -14.80
CA ARG A 411 15.57 13.38 -13.48
C ARG A 411 16.41 12.65 -12.43
N ILE A 412 16.96 13.40 -11.49
CA ILE A 412 17.68 12.85 -10.34
C ILE A 412 16.71 12.81 -9.17
N ILE A 413 16.60 11.66 -8.51
CA ILE A 413 15.73 11.47 -7.35
C ILE A 413 16.55 10.96 -6.17
N ALA A 414 16.19 11.38 -4.96
CA ALA A 414 16.77 10.81 -3.75
C ALA A 414 16.13 9.45 -3.47
N ARG A 415 16.95 8.43 -3.20
CA ARG A 415 16.49 7.07 -2.86
C ARG A 415 16.04 6.97 -1.41
N ASN A 416 16.67 7.75 -0.55
CA ASN A 416 16.46 7.76 0.88
C ASN A 416 16.56 9.19 1.40
N PHE A 417 15.78 9.51 2.43
CA PHE A 417 15.77 10.84 3.04
C PHE A 417 16.51 10.84 4.37
N PRO A 418 17.10 11.99 4.76
CA PRO A 418 17.70 12.13 6.09
C PRO A 418 16.72 11.75 7.19
N GLY A 419 17.18 10.99 8.18
CA GLY A 419 16.36 10.47 9.28
C GLY A 419 15.83 9.04 9.07
N GLN A 420 15.83 8.53 7.83
CA GLN A 420 15.47 7.13 7.54
C GLN A 420 16.60 6.16 7.90
N ILE A 421 16.28 4.88 8.09
CA ILE A 421 17.28 3.83 8.24
C ILE A 421 17.83 3.45 6.86
N ALA A 422 19.17 3.40 6.73
CA ALA A 422 19.81 2.90 5.53
C ALA A 422 19.50 1.40 5.34
N GLN A 423 19.01 1.02 4.16
CA GLN A 423 18.72 -0.36 3.81
C GLN A 423 19.83 -0.94 2.90
N VAL A 424 20.12 -2.23 3.06
CA VAL A 424 21.00 -3.00 2.17
C VAL A 424 20.27 -4.26 1.67
N PRO A 425 20.63 -4.78 0.48
CA PRO A 425 20.12 -6.07 0.01
C PRO A 425 20.38 -7.19 1.04
N VAL A 426 19.45 -8.12 1.18
CA VAL A 426 19.70 -9.37 1.92
C VAL A 426 20.82 -10.16 1.24
N ASP A 427 21.68 -10.77 2.03
CA ASP A 427 22.86 -11.50 1.58
C ASP A 427 22.68 -13.02 1.67
N GLU A 428 23.67 -13.75 1.16
CA GLU A 428 23.66 -15.23 1.16
C GLU A 428 23.56 -15.82 2.58
N GLN A 429 24.04 -15.12 3.60
CA GLN A 429 23.93 -15.60 4.99
C GLN A 429 22.46 -15.65 5.46
N GLU A 430 21.61 -14.75 4.97
CA GLU A 430 20.19 -14.73 5.30
C GLU A 430 19.35 -15.65 4.43
N THR A 431 19.80 -15.90 3.19
CA THR A 431 19.12 -16.78 2.23
C THR A 431 19.60 -18.22 2.30
N TYR A 432 20.71 -18.51 2.98
CA TYR A 432 21.24 -19.86 3.14
C TYR A 432 20.20 -20.80 3.76
N LEU A 433 19.85 -21.85 3.02
CA LEU A 433 18.82 -22.86 3.38
C LEU A 433 17.41 -22.30 3.60
N ARG A 434 17.16 -21.06 3.18
CA ARG A 434 15.83 -20.46 3.19
C ARG A 434 14.99 -21.06 2.07
N GLN A 435 13.81 -21.57 2.38
CA GLN A 435 12.94 -22.21 1.39
C GLN A 435 12.02 -21.24 0.64
N ASN A 436 11.75 -20.05 1.21
CA ASN A 436 10.80 -19.10 0.65
C ASN A 436 11.41 -18.09 -0.35
N PHE A 437 12.71 -17.79 -0.28
CA PHE A 437 13.44 -17.02 -1.30
C PHE A 437 14.95 -17.23 -1.17
N ASP A 438 15.67 -17.08 -2.29
CA ASP A 438 17.12 -17.34 -2.42
C ASP A 438 17.95 -16.08 -2.75
N LYS A 439 17.30 -15.01 -3.26
CA LYS A 439 17.92 -13.73 -3.61
C LYS A 439 17.17 -12.53 -3.04
N SER A 440 17.84 -11.37 -3.01
CA SER A 440 17.24 -10.11 -2.56
C SER A 440 16.23 -9.55 -3.56
N ASP A 441 16.63 -9.44 -4.84
CA ASP A 441 15.78 -8.92 -5.90
C ASP A 441 15.00 -10.05 -6.58
N ASN A 442 13.69 -10.07 -6.32
CA ASN A 442 12.75 -11.05 -6.87
C ASN A 442 11.75 -10.42 -7.84
N ILE A 443 12.02 -9.21 -8.36
CA ILE A 443 11.14 -8.56 -9.35
C ILE A 443 10.92 -9.47 -10.57
N ASN A 444 12.01 -10.08 -11.03
CA ASN A 444 12.04 -10.94 -12.20
C ASN A 444 11.99 -12.44 -11.86
N TYR A 445 11.40 -12.80 -10.71
CA TYR A 445 11.28 -14.20 -10.31
C TYR A 445 10.63 -15.04 -11.42
N ARG A 446 11.30 -16.13 -11.83
CA ARG A 446 10.95 -17.02 -12.95
C ARG A 446 10.94 -16.41 -14.36
N ASP A 447 11.44 -15.19 -14.54
CA ASP A 447 11.63 -14.64 -15.89
C ASP A 447 12.87 -15.25 -16.56
N GLY A 448 12.67 -16.30 -17.37
CA GLY A 448 13.75 -16.92 -18.14
C GLY A 448 14.71 -17.77 -17.31
N ASP A 449 14.27 -18.25 -16.15
CA ASP A 449 15.01 -19.25 -15.38
C ASP A 449 15.15 -20.56 -16.17
N LYS A 450 16.20 -21.35 -15.85
CA LYS A 450 16.51 -22.59 -16.60
C LYS A 450 15.28 -23.50 -16.67
N GLN A 451 14.53 -23.60 -15.55
CA GLN A 451 13.34 -24.44 -15.40
C GLN A 451 12.14 -24.00 -16.24
N SER A 452 12.00 -22.71 -16.57
CA SER A 452 10.93 -22.20 -17.44
C SER A 452 11.39 -21.99 -18.89
N THR A 453 12.68 -22.24 -19.19
CA THR A 453 13.17 -22.17 -20.59
C THR A 453 12.81 -23.44 -21.36
N ARG A 454 12.49 -23.27 -22.65
CA ARG A 454 12.23 -24.40 -23.57
C ARG A 454 13.45 -25.32 -23.78
N TYR A 455 14.64 -24.89 -23.33
CA TYR A 455 15.89 -25.62 -23.41
C TYR A 455 16.25 -26.28 -22.07
N TYR A 456 15.29 -26.45 -21.17
CA TYR A 456 15.49 -27.22 -19.94
C TYR A 456 15.76 -28.70 -20.28
N ASP A 457 17.03 -29.05 -20.34
CA ASP A 457 17.49 -30.43 -20.47
C ASP A 457 17.74 -31.01 -19.06
N PHE A 458 17.09 -32.14 -18.77
CA PHE A 458 17.28 -32.91 -17.54
C PHE A 458 18.59 -33.73 -17.55
N GLY A 459 19.30 -33.77 -18.69
CA GLY A 459 20.28 -34.80 -18.99
C GLY A 459 21.76 -34.48 -18.81
N ASP A 460 22.18 -33.24 -18.52
CA ASP A 460 23.62 -32.93 -18.49
C ASP A 460 24.09 -32.26 -17.19
N SER A 461 25.08 -32.90 -16.58
CA SER A 461 25.71 -32.56 -15.32
C SER A 461 26.37 -31.18 -15.36
N GLU A 462 26.18 -30.42 -14.27
CA GLU A 462 27.04 -29.35 -13.74
C GLU A 462 28.15 -28.79 -14.65
N SER A 463 27.80 -28.24 -15.81
CA SER A 463 28.66 -27.31 -16.53
C SER A 463 28.20 -25.90 -16.19
N ASP A 464 28.89 -25.31 -15.22
CA ASP A 464 28.76 -23.93 -14.79
C ASP A 464 29.40 -23.00 -15.84
N ASP A 465 28.88 -23.04 -17.07
CA ASP A 465 29.37 -22.18 -18.15
C ASP A 465 28.90 -20.75 -17.90
N GLU A 466 29.81 -19.92 -17.38
CA GLU A 466 29.63 -18.47 -17.18
C GLU A 466 29.18 -17.71 -18.43
N LYS A 467 29.36 -18.29 -19.63
CA LYS A 467 28.91 -17.71 -20.91
C LYS A 467 27.40 -17.77 -21.13
N GLY A 468 26.65 -18.57 -20.37
CA GLY A 468 25.19 -18.71 -20.52
C GLY A 468 24.35 -17.70 -19.72
N LYS A 469 24.97 -16.76 -18.98
CA LYS A 469 24.23 -15.73 -18.21
C LYS A 469 23.58 -14.66 -19.09
N SER A 470 24.08 -14.43 -20.32
CA SER A 470 23.51 -13.44 -21.25
C SER A 470 22.22 -13.88 -21.95
N ASP A 471 21.95 -15.19 -21.99
CA ASP A 471 20.91 -15.79 -22.83
C ASP A 471 19.60 -16.06 -22.06
N LYS A 472 19.56 -15.73 -20.77
CA LYS A 472 18.43 -15.95 -19.85
C LYS A 472 17.52 -14.72 -19.71
N VAL A 473 17.31 -13.97 -20.80
CA VAL A 473 16.50 -12.74 -20.76
C VAL A 473 15.16 -12.99 -21.46
N MET A 474 14.07 -13.07 -20.67
CA MET A 474 12.72 -13.28 -21.23
C MET A 474 12.24 -12.07 -22.06
N TYR A 475 12.54 -10.84 -21.62
CA TYR A 475 12.05 -9.61 -22.26
C TYR A 475 13.19 -8.77 -22.86
N ASN A 476 13.13 -8.53 -24.16
CA ASN A 476 14.12 -7.72 -24.90
C ASN A 476 13.62 -6.29 -25.14
N SER A 477 13.69 -5.47 -24.09
CA SER A 477 13.25 -4.08 -24.08
C SER A 477 14.35 -3.06 -24.33
N PRO A 478 13.99 -1.83 -24.77
CA PRO A 478 14.95 -0.74 -24.95
C PRO A 478 15.75 -0.47 -23.68
N ARG A 479 17.07 -0.33 -23.83
CA ARG A 479 17.99 0.00 -22.71
C ARG A 479 18.50 1.41 -22.87
N HIS A 480 17.74 2.36 -22.33
CA HIS A 480 18.17 3.76 -22.28
C HIS A 480 19.26 3.91 -21.21
N ASN A 481 20.31 4.69 -21.52
CA ASN A 481 21.37 4.97 -20.56
C ASN A 481 21.51 6.47 -20.38
N VAL A 482 21.42 6.93 -19.13
CA VAL A 482 21.67 8.31 -18.74
C VAL A 482 22.91 8.30 -17.85
N THR A 483 24.02 8.83 -18.37
CA THR A 483 25.29 8.91 -17.63
C THR A 483 25.68 10.36 -17.45
N THR A 484 26.32 10.69 -16.34
CA THR A 484 26.98 11.98 -16.16
C THR A 484 28.40 11.89 -16.70
N ASP A 485 28.81 12.82 -17.56
CA ASP A 485 30.18 12.89 -18.05
C ASP A 485 31.15 13.44 -16.97
N SER A 486 32.45 13.42 -17.27
CA SER A 486 33.49 13.92 -16.37
C SER A 486 33.43 15.44 -16.10
N LEU A 487 32.58 16.17 -16.83
CA LEU A 487 32.33 17.60 -16.66
C LEU A 487 31.00 17.87 -15.93
N GLY A 488 30.33 16.82 -15.43
CA GLY A 488 29.06 16.94 -14.70
C GLY A 488 27.83 17.12 -15.61
N LYS A 489 27.98 17.00 -16.93
CA LYS A 489 26.87 17.16 -17.89
C LYS A 489 26.21 15.80 -18.15
N MET A 490 24.88 15.79 -18.10
CA MET A 490 24.09 14.59 -18.41
C MET A 490 24.14 14.26 -19.90
N VAL A 491 24.57 13.03 -20.21
CA VAL A 491 24.57 12.43 -21.54
C VAL A 491 23.45 11.39 -21.60
N ARG A 492 22.45 11.66 -22.45
CA ARG A 492 21.32 10.76 -22.70
C ARG A 492 21.59 9.93 -23.94
N LYS A 493 21.79 8.62 -23.76
CA LYS A 493 21.96 7.66 -24.86
C LYS A 493 20.69 6.84 -25.03
N TYR A 494 19.94 7.18 -26.07
CA TYR A 494 18.77 6.40 -26.48
C TYR A 494 19.20 5.10 -27.16
N ASP A 495 18.52 4.02 -26.81
CA ASP A 495 18.60 2.79 -27.58
C ASP A 495 17.89 2.98 -28.92
N LYS A 496 18.64 2.92 -30.02
CA LYS A 496 18.12 3.03 -31.39
C LYS A 496 18.02 1.68 -32.10
N SER A 497 18.20 0.58 -31.37
CA SER A 497 18.14 -0.76 -31.95
C SER A 497 16.74 -1.07 -32.45
N SER A 498 16.63 -1.44 -33.73
CA SER A 498 15.39 -1.98 -34.31
C SER A 498 15.11 -3.44 -33.90
N LYS A 499 16.00 -4.06 -33.11
CA LYS A 499 15.89 -5.46 -32.68
C LYS A 499 15.17 -5.64 -31.35
N ARG A 500 14.69 -4.57 -30.70
CA ARG A 500 13.90 -4.66 -29.46
C ARG A 500 12.50 -5.16 -29.77
N THR A 501 12.01 -6.13 -29.01
CA THR A 501 10.76 -6.85 -29.32
C THR A 501 9.61 -6.51 -28.38
N THR A 502 9.88 -5.86 -27.25
CA THR A 502 8.87 -5.53 -26.23
C THR A 502 9.24 -4.26 -25.47
N LEU A 503 8.26 -3.61 -24.84
CA LEU A 503 8.50 -2.52 -23.88
C LEU A 503 8.51 -3.01 -22.42
N ILE A 504 8.21 -4.30 -22.20
CA ILE A 504 8.14 -4.90 -20.87
C ILE A 504 9.55 -5.07 -20.29
N ASN A 505 9.72 -4.66 -19.04
CA ASN A 505 10.94 -4.82 -18.26
C ASN A 505 10.62 -4.82 -16.75
N ASP A 506 11.65 -4.80 -15.91
CA ASP A 506 11.52 -4.79 -14.44
C ASP A 506 11.02 -3.45 -13.88
N GLU A 507 10.96 -2.43 -14.73
CA GLU A 507 10.49 -1.07 -14.43
C GLU A 507 9.10 -0.79 -15.03
N SER A 508 8.48 -1.78 -15.66
CA SER A 508 7.13 -1.68 -16.23
C SER A 508 6.12 -1.96 -15.14
N ARG A 509 5.33 -0.96 -14.76
CA ARG A 509 4.36 -1.06 -13.65
C ARG A 509 2.95 -1.19 -14.17
N VAL A 510 2.13 -1.94 -13.44
CA VAL A 510 0.71 -2.08 -13.73
C VAL A 510 -0.01 -0.80 -13.33
N TYR A 511 -1.00 -0.40 -14.14
CA TYR A 511 -2.03 0.53 -13.73
C TYR A 511 -3.40 -0.01 -14.12
N LYS A 512 -4.41 0.29 -13.31
CA LYS A 512 -5.75 -0.31 -13.36
C LYS A 512 -6.83 0.77 -13.45
N GLY A 513 -8.03 0.36 -13.84
CA GLY A 513 -9.15 1.26 -14.09
C GLY A 513 -9.03 2.02 -15.41
N GLY A 514 -10.15 2.61 -15.82
CA GLY A 514 -10.22 3.52 -16.96
C GLY A 514 -10.14 4.97 -16.49
N SER A 515 -9.77 5.86 -17.41
CA SER A 515 -9.70 7.31 -17.16
C SER A 515 -10.72 8.07 -18.00
N TRP A 516 -10.81 9.39 -17.79
CA TRP A 516 -11.53 10.35 -18.63
C TRP A 516 -11.17 10.25 -20.12
N ARG A 517 -9.97 9.74 -20.44
CA ARG A 517 -9.49 9.56 -21.82
C ARG A 517 -9.92 8.23 -22.44
N ASP A 518 -10.31 7.28 -21.61
CA ASP A 518 -10.57 5.91 -22.00
C ASP A 518 -12.04 5.65 -22.34
N ARG A 519 -12.26 4.65 -23.21
CA ARG A 519 -13.59 4.15 -23.56
C ARG A 519 -14.11 3.21 -22.48
N ALA A 520 -15.43 2.98 -22.48
CA ALA A 520 -16.14 2.07 -21.57
C ALA A 520 -15.55 0.65 -21.43
N TYR A 521 -14.77 0.18 -22.42
CA TYR A 521 -14.05 -1.10 -22.34
C TYR A 521 -13.01 -1.14 -21.21
N TRP A 522 -12.33 -0.02 -20.96
CA TRP A 522 -11.26 0.10 -19.96
C TRP A 522 -11.76 0.35 -18.54
N LEU A 523 -13.06 0.62 -18.38
CA LEU A 523 -13.69 0.77 -17.06
C LEU A 523 -13.88 -0.58 -16.35
N ASP A 524 -13.74 -1.68 -17.07
CA ASP A 524 -13.79 -3.01 -16.50
C ASP A 524 -12.54 -3.24 -15.61
N PRO A 525 -12.71 -3.52 -14.30
CA PRO A 525 -11.60 -3.74 -13.39
C PRO A 525 -10.63 -4.84 -13.80
N ALA A 526 -11.08 -5.83 -14.57
CA ALA A 526 -10.26 -6.94 -15.03
C ALA A 526 -9.21 -6.54 -16.09
N GLN A 527 -9.33 -5.36 -16.68
CA GLN A 527 -8.39 -4.88 -17.70
C GLN A 527 -7.02 -4.62 -17.09
N ARG A 528 -5.96 -4.91 -17.86
CA ARG A 528 -4.57 -4.75 -17.41
C ARG A 528 -3.79 -3.96 -18.43
N ARG A 529 -3.14 -2.90 -17.95
CA ARG A 529 -2.24 -2.05 -18.75
C ARG A 529 -0.96 -1.81 -17.96
N TYR A 530 0.07 -1.34 -18.66
CA TYR A 530 1.34 -1.03 -18.04
C TYR A 530 1.96 0.22 -18.61
N PHE A 531 2.77 0.88 -17.78
CA PHE A 531 3.50 2.07 -18.15
C PHE A 531 4.83 2.12 -17.37
N PRO A 532 5.89 2.74 -17.92
CA PRO A 532 7.18 2.83 -17.22
C PRO A 532 7.06 3.58 -15.89
N GLN A 533 7.70 3.07 -14.84
CA GLN A 533 7.56 3.59 -13.46
C GLN A 533 8.01 5.05 -13.28
N ASP A 534 8.87 5.55 -14.17
CA ASP A 534 9.47 6.88 -14.10
C ASP A 534 8.78 7.91 -15.01
N MET A 535 7.77 7.49 -15.77
CA MET A 535 6.98 8.35 -16.65
C MET A 535 5.63 8.69 -16.02
N ALA A 536 5.12 9.87 -16.38
CA ALA A 536 3.86 10.40 -15.88
C ALA A 536 2.91 10.72 -17.05
N THR A 537 1.61 10.76 -16.77
CA THR A 537 0.57 11.08 -17.76
C THR A 537 -0.50 11.99 -17.14
N ASP A 538 -1.37 12.54 -18.00
CA ASP A 538 -2.52 13.38 -17.65
C ASP A 538 -3.75 12.57 -17.20
N TYR A 539 -3.66 11.24 -17.17
CA TYR A 539 -4.80 10.35 -16.91
C TYR A 539 -4.52 9.21 -15.93
N ILE A 540 -3.29 9.12 -15.39
CA ILE A 540 -2.93 8.16 -14.33
C ILE A 540 -2.68 8.92 -13.02
N GLY A 541 -3.50 8.63 -12.02
CA GLY A 541 -3.33 9.01 -10.63
C GLY A 541 -3.03 7.78 -9.76
N PHE A 542 -3.38 7.83 -8.48
CA PHE A 542 -3.19 6.71 -7.56
C PHE A 542 -4.04 6.89 -6.29
N ARG A 543 -4.15 5.80 -5.52
CA ARG A 543 -4.71 5.79 -4.18
C ARG A 543 -3.86 4.90 -3.27
N CYS A 544 -3.93 5.09 -1.96
CA CYS A 544 -3.19 4.26 -1.01
C CYS A 544 -4.04 3.10 -0.46
N ALA A 545 -3.35 2.05 -0.02
CA ALA A 545 -3.88 0.94 0.75
C ALA A 545 -2.99 0.69 1.97
N MET A 546 -3.56 0.02 2.97
CA MET A 546 -2.90 -0.36 4.22
C MET A 546 -3.37 -1.76 4.61
N SER A 547 -2.43 -2.66 4.90
CA SER A 547 -2.76 -4.00 5.35
C SER A 547 -3.49 -4.00 6.69
N ARG A 548 -4.49 -4.88 6.84
CA ARG A 548 -5.12 -5.12 8.15
C ARG A 548 -4.30 -6.11 8.94
N VAL A 549 -3.99 -5.77 10.18
CA VAL A 549 -3.37 -6.67 11.16
C VAL A 549 -4.42 -7.26 12.09
N GLY A 550 -4.26 -8.55 12.40
CA GLY A 550 -5.17 -9.28 13.30
C GLY A 550 -6.31 -10.00 12.56
N PRO A 551 -7.51 -10.12 13.16
CA PRO A 551 -8.57 -10.95 12.61
C PRO A 551 -9.14 -10.37 11.32
N LYS A 552 -9.52 -11.26 10.39
CA LYS A 552 -10.17 -10.94 9.10
C LYS A 552 -11.28 -9.89 9.22
N ALA A 553 -12.20 -10.07 10.16
CA ALA A 553 -13.29 -9.12 10.41
C ALA A 553 -13.50 -8.91 11.91
N ASP A 554 -14.02 -7.74 12.30
CA ASP A 554 -14.28 -7.39 13.71
C ASP A 554 -15.48 -8.11 14.32
N LYS A 555 -16.41 -8.55 13.47
CA LYS A 555 -17.61 -9.30 13.85
C LYS A 555 -17.86 -10.39 12.83
N LYS A 556 -18.19 -11.59 13.29
CA LYS A 556 -18.74 -12.64 12.41
C LYS A 556 -20.12 -12.19 11.95
N ARG A 557 -20.28 -11.92 10.66
CA ARG A 557 -21.61 -11.67 10.08
C ARG A 557 -22.37 -13.00 10.06
N SER A 558 -23.63 -13.00 10.48
CA SER A 558 -24.50 -14.17 10.30
C SER A 558 -24.76 -14.36 8.80
N ALA A 559 -24.87 -15.61 8.35
CA ALA A 559 -25.39 -15.87 7.01
C ALA A 559 -26.75 -15.17 6.91
N ARG A 560 -26.88 -14.23 5.97
CA ARG A 560 -28.18 -13.62 5.64
C ARG A 560 -28.84 -14.59 4.67
N ASN A 561 -30.04 -15.05 5.03
CA ASN A 561 -30.93 -15.75 4.11
C ASN A 561 -31.35 -14.81 2.97
#